data_AF-A0A7G9NRS6-F1
#
_entry.id   AF-A0A7G9NRS6-F1
#
_cell.length_a   1.000
_cell.length_b   1.000
_cell.length_c   1.000
_cell.angle_alpha   90.00
_cell.angle_beta   90.00
_cell.angle_gamma   90.00
#
_symmetry.space_group_name_H-M   'P 1'
#
loop_
_entity.id
_entity.type
_entity.pdbx_description
1 polymer ?
#
loop_
_entity_poly.entity_id
_entity_poly.type
_entity_poly.pdbx_seq_one_letter_code
_entity_poly.pdbx_strand_id
1 'polypeptide(L)' 'LDNVKATFDKLSELHSDKLHVDPQNFRLLGDNLIIVLAATMGKD' A
#
# COMPACT_ATOMS: atom_id res chain seq x y z
N LEU A 1 -7.47 -11.84 -7.59
CA LEU A 1 -6.33 -11.11 -6.95
C LEU A 1 -5.58 -12.10 -6.06
N ASP A 2 -5.26 -13.27 -6.59
CA ASP A 2 -5.19 -14.45 -5.71
C ASP A 2 -3.78 -14.65 -5.13
N ASN A 3 -2.77 -14.04 -5.76
CA ASN A 3 -1.35 -14.19 -5.41
C ASN A 3 -0.71 -12.91 -4.85
N VAL A 4 -1.50 -11.98 -4.29
CA VAL A 4 -0.99 -10.70 -3.76
C VAL A 4 0.14 -10.90 -2.76
N LYS A 5 0.03 -11.91 -1.88
CA LYS A 5 1.06 -12.24 -0.89
C LYS A 5 2.38 -12.61 -1.57
N ALA A 6 2.35 -13.64 -2.40
CA ALA A 6 3.51 -14.10 -3.16
C ALA A 6 4.15 -13.00 -4.03
N THR A 7 3.34 -12.09 -4.59
CA THR A 7 3.83 -10.95 -5.37
C THR A 7 4.61 -9.94 -4.53
N PHE A 8 4.21 -9.72 -3.27
CA PHE A 8 4.80 -8.69 -2.41
C PHE A 8 5.71 -9.23 -1.30
N ASP A 9 5.92 -10.55 -1.18
CA ASP A 9 6.75 -11.16 -0.11
C ASP A 9 8.12 -10.48 0.04
N LYS A 10 8.89 -10.37 -1.05
CA LYS A 10 10.21 -9.71 -1.03
C LYS A 10 10.15 -8.22 -0.67
N LEU A 11 9.06 -7.55 -1.07
CA LEU A 11 8.86 -6.14 -0.76
C LEU A 11 8.53 -5.96 0.73
N SER A 12 7.72 -6.86 1.28
CA SER A 12 7.39 -6.89 2.71
C SER A 12 8.64 -7.11 3.57
N GLU A 13 9.49 -8.06 3.21
CA GLU A 13 10.78 -8.30 3.89
C GLU A 13 11.68 -7.06 3.86
N LEU A 14 11.80 -6.41 2.70
CA LEU A 14 12.61 -5.19 2.57
C LEU A 14 12.13 -4.09 3.53
N HIS A 15 10.82 -3.86 3.57
CA HIS A 15 10.24 -2.79 4.39
C HIS A 15 10.24 -3.10 5.88
N SER A 16 10.08 -4.37 6.27
CA SER A 16 10.19 -4.84 7.65
C SER A 16 11.64 -4.79 8.14
N ASP A 17 12.53 -5.49 7.45
CA ASP A 17 13.82 -5.92 8.04
C ASP A 17 14.96 -4.95 7.76
N LYS A 18 14.88 -4.20 6.65
CA LYS A 18 15.92 -3.21 6.30
C LYS A 18 15.48 -1.80 6.59
N LEU A 19 14.25 -1.46 6.21
CA LEU A 19 13.74 -0.10 6.31
C LEU A 19 13.01 0.17 7.63
N HIS A 20 12.62 -0.88 8.37
CA HIS A 20 11.93 -0.78 9.66
C HIS A 20 10.70 0.13 9.60
N VAL A 21 9.94 0.04 8.51
CA VAL A 21 8.75 0.85 8.27
C VAL A 21 7.61 0.34 9.14
N ASP A 22 6.95 1.23 9.88
CA ASP A 22 5.74 0.91 10.63
C ASP A 22 4.63 0.45 9.67
N PRO A 23 4.03 -0.74 9.88
CA PRO A 23 2.90 -1.21 9.08
C PRO A 23 1.73 -0.22 8.95
N GLN A 24 1.53 0.67 9.94
CA GLN A 24 0.51 1.73 9.89
C GLN A 24 0.71 2.69 8.71
N ASN A 25 1.95 2.92 8.27
CA ASN A 25 2.24 3.80 7.13
C ASN A 25 1.63 3.28 5.82
N PHE A 26 1.58 1.95 5.62
CA PHE A 26 0.93 1.38 4.42
C PHE A 26 -0.58 1.53 4.44
N ARG A 27 -1.19 1.48 5.63
CA ARG A 27 -2.62 1.75 5.80
C ARG A 27 -2.95 3.20 5.45
N LEU A 28 -2.19 4.15 6.01
CA LEU A 28 -2.34 5.57 5.69
C LEU A 28 -2.09 5.87 4.21
N LEU A 29 -1.12 5.20 3.60
CA LEU A 29 -0.87 5.32 2.16
C LEU A 29 -2.07 4.82 1.34
N GLY A 30 -2.66 3.69 1.72
CA GLY A 30 -3.88 3.16 1.10
C GLY A 30 -5.05 4.14 1.15
N ASP A 31 -5.30 4.75 2.32
CA ASP A 31 -6.36 5.74 2.49
C ASP A 31 -6.12 6.98 1.61
N ASN A 32 -4.88 7.48 1.56
CA ASN A 32 -4.52 8.62 0.69
C ASN A 32 -4.71 8.30 -0.80
N LEU A 33 -4.33 7.09 -1.24
CA LEU A 33 -4.55 6.67 -2.63
C LEU A 33 -6.04 6.66 -2.98
N ILE A 34 -6.90 6.15 -2.09
CA ILE A 34 -8.36 6.15 -2.29
C ILE A 34 -8.88 7.59 -2.40
N ILE A 35 -8.46 8.49 -1.51
CA ILE A 35 -8.88 9.90 -1.53
C ILE A 35 -8.50 10.57 -2.85
N VAL A 36 -7.25 10.38 -3.31
CA VAL A 36 -6.77 10.97 -4.57
C VAL A 36 -7.52 10.38 -5.76
N LEU A 37 -7.76 9.06 -5.80
CA LEU A 37 -8.57 8.43 -6.85
C LEU A 37 -9.98 9.01 -6.89
N ALA A 38 -10.64 9.16 -5.73
CA ALA A 38 -11.97 9.76 -5.66
C ALA A 38 -11.98 11.23 -6.14
N ALA A 39 -10.97 12.02 -5.75
CA ALA A 39 -10.88 13.43 -6.15
C ALA A 39 -10.59 13.62 -7.64
N THR A 40 -9.85 12.69 -8.25
CA THR A 40 -9.42 12.78 -9.65
C THR A 40 -10.36 12.09 -10.63
N MET A 41 -11.04 11.02 -10.20
CA MET A 41 -11.86 10.17 -11.06
C MET A 41 -13.34 10.12 -10.64
N GLY A 42 -13.71 10.63 -9.47
CA GLY A 42 -15.09 10.62 -8.95
C GLY A 42 -15.97 11.75 -9.49
N LYS A 43 -15.57 12.42 -10.57
CA LYS A 43 -16.41 13.37 -11.30
C LYS A 43 -17.17 12.60 -12.38
N ASP A 44 -18.26 11.96 -11.95
CA ASP A 44 -19.47 11.61 -12.70
C ASP A 44 -20.55 11.16 -11.69
#